data_AF-A0A2V8Y7H8-F1
#
_entry.id   AF-A0A2V8Y7H8-F1
#
_cell.length_a   1.000
_cell.length_b   1.000
_cell.length_c   1.000
_cell.angle_alpha   90.00
_cell.angle_beta   90.00
_cell.angle_gamma   90.00
#
_symmetry.space_group_name_H-M   'P 1'
#
loop_
_entity.id
_entity.type
_entity.pdbx_description
1 polymer ?
#
loop_
_entity_poly.entity_id
_entity_poly.type
_entity_poly.pdbx_seq_one_letter_code
_entity_poly.pdbx_strand_id
1 'polypeptide(L)'
;MADSQTWNEVDQKDSRKPLLLGSRIALFLALAFFSTLPVLVKLFAAPQNRTLVLTGHPGELTVMEMGGRYYVDIEALTRVANGSISFKGNQMVLSLSPPTANTPATNSEASPSTTPGFSKDFLKAGIEEMSVIREWRIALINAIRQGYPVTEDWVASFRGQAQQNLRLVSVAASTDADRNGLRLLNNEFNNMKQLSNRFVEANRSRTYVSPDALDNDPLDQKILSCAHSLAAMAANNQFVDDGTCQ
;
A
#
# COMPACT_ATOMS: atom_id res chain seq x y z
N MET A 1 43.58 -63.10 -4.91
CA MET A 1 44.06 -64.25 -4.12
C MET A 1 43.98 -63.81 -2.66
N ALA A 2 42.88 -64.15 -1.97
CA ALA A 2 42.74 -65.37 -1.14
C ALA A 2 43.47 -65.15 0.20
N ASP A 3 42.95 -65.30 1.41
CA ASP A 3 41.86 -66.10 2.04
C ASP A 3 41.55 -65.44 3.41
N SER A 4 40.32 -65.26 3.89
CA SER A 4 39.36 -66.18 4.52
C SER A 4 39.78 -66.89 5.83
N GLN A 5 38.81 -66.91 6.77
CA GLN A 5 38.61 -67.76 7.96
C GLN A 5 38.96 -67.17 9.34
N THR A 6 38.00 -66.75 10.19
CA THR A 6 37.04 -67.51 11.06
C THR A 6 37.78 -68.38 12.08
N TRP A 7 37.57 -68.35 13.40
CA TRP A 7 36.32 -68.50 14.18
C TRP A 7 36.55 -68.06 15.64
N ASN A 8 35.51 -67.59 16.33
CA ASN A 8 35.04 -68.31 17.53
C ASN A 8 33.64 -67.84 17.93
N GLU A 9 32.77 -68.83 17.88
CA GLU A 9 31.36 -68.88 18.23
C GLU A 9 31.25 -69.20 19.72
N VAL A 10 30.40 -68.45 20.44
CA VAL A 10 29.76 -68.92 21.67
C VAL A 10 28.28 -68.57 21.55
N ASP A 11 27.53 -69.53 21.02
CA ASP A 11 26.11 -69.82 21.28
C ASP A 11 25.83 -69.86 22.80
N GLN A 12 24.63 -69.70 23.37
CA GLN A 12 23.28 -69.30 22.96
C GLN A 12 22.45 -69.35 24.26
N LYS A 13 21.32 -68.62 24.30
CA LYS A 13 20.09 -68.97 25.06
C LYS A 13 20.01 -68.60 26.56
N ASP A 14 19.23 -67.56 26.88
CA ASP A 14 17.99 -67.76 27.65
C ASP A 14 16.98 -66.61 27.47
N SER A 15 15.73 -67.02 27.58
CA SER A 15 14.43 -66.44 27.31
C SER A 15 14.09 -65.16 28.09
N ARG A 16 13.43 -64.21 27.42
CA ARG A 16 12.06 -63.77 27.79
C ARG A 16 11.43 -62.87 26.70
N LYS A 17 10.22 -63.27 26.31
CA LYS A 17 9.30 -62.62 25.36
C LYS A 17 8.72 -61.28 25.93
N PRO A 18 8.08 -60.45 25.09
CA PRO A 18 8.03 -59.00 25.22
C PRO A 18 6.90 -58.53 26.16
N LEU A 19 7.18 -57.55 27.02
CA LEU A 19 6.14 -56.89 27.81
C LEU A 19 5.57 -55.71 27.02
N LEU A 20 4.39 -55.95 26.43
CA LEU A 20 3.48 -54.96 25.90
C LEU A 20 3.08 -53.97 27.00
N LEU A 21 3.84 -52.88 27.17
CA LEU A 21 3.47 -51.78 28.07
C LEU A 21 3.62 -50.38 27.45
N GLY A 22 3.85 -50.30 26.14
CA GLY A 22 3.93 -49.02 25.40
C GLY A 22 2.64 -48.58 24.70
N SER A 23 1.66 -49.48 24.54
CA SER A 23 0.51 -49.21 23.65
C SER A 23 -0.67 -48.49 24.30
N ARG A 24 -0.69 -48.34 25.64
CA ARG A 24 -1.76 -47.59 26.33
C ARG A 24 -1.35 -46.15 26.66
N ILE A 25 -0.06 -45.84 26.78
CA ILE A 25 0.42 -44.48 27.07
C ILE A 25 0.39 -43.61 25.79
N ALA A 26 0.65 -44.20 24.63
CA ALA A 26 0.54 -43.51 23.34
C ALA A 26 -0.91 -43.11 22.97
N LEU A 27 -1.92 -43.85 23.46
CA LEU A 27 -3.32 -43.56 23.18
C LEU A 27 -3.88 -42.43 24.08
N PHE A 28 -3.39 -42.31 25.33
CA PHE A 28 -3.80 -41.22 26.23
C PHE A 28 -3.11 -39.88 25.94
N LEU A 29 -1.90 -39.89 25.36
CA LEU A 29 -1.25 -38.66 24.88
C LEU A 29 -1.84 -38.15 23.55
N ALA A 30 -2.43 -39.03 22.72
CA ALA A 30 -3.12 -38.63 21.50
C ALA A 30 -4.53 -38.06 21.77
N LEU A 31 -5.22 -38.47 22.85
CA LEU A 31 -6.54 -37.94 23.22
C LEU A 31 -6.47 -36.67 24.10
N ALA A 32 -5.36 -36.39 24.77
CA ALA A 32 -5.16 -35.17 25.55
C ALA A 32 -4.78 -33.95 24.69
N PHE A 33 -4.41 -34.15 23.42
CA PHE A 33 -4.08 -33.08 22.47
C PHE A 33 -5.30 -32.53 21.71
N PHE A 34 -6.48 -33.14 21.87
CA PHE A 34 -7.69 -32.81 21.10
C PHE A 34 -8.80 -32.09 21.91
N SER A 35 -8.55 -31.72 23.17
CA SER A 35 -9.55 -31.13 24.08
C SER A 35 -9.16 -29.79 24.71
N THR A 36 -8.33 -28.97 24.04
CA THR A 36 -8.01 -27.59 24.48
C THR A 36 -8.25 -26.50 23.43
N LEU A 37 -9.16 -26.71 22.48
CA LEU A 37 -9.86 -25.61 21.79
C LEU A 37 -11.35 -26.00 21.73
N PRO A 38 -12.25 -25.22 22.37
CA PRO A 38 -12.60 -23.95 21.76
C PRO A 38 -13.06 -22.88 22.77
N VAL A 39 -12.18 -22.01 23.28
CA VAL A 39 -12.63 -20.74 23.88
C VAL A 39 -11.62 -19.62 23.59
N LEU A 40 -11.45 -19.28 22.32
CA LEU A 40 -10.94 -17.96 21.92
C LEU A 40 -11.72 -17.49 20.68
N VAL A 41 -13.04 -17.37 20.82
CA VAL A 41 -13.91 -16.78 19.78
C VAL A 41 -14.76 -15.67 20.38
N LYS A 42 -14.19 -14.76 21.18
CA LYS A 42 -14.89 -13.56 21.67
C LYS A 42 -14.00 -12.33 21.91
N LEU A 43 -13.08 -11.99 21.00
CA LEU A 43 -12.39 -10.69 21.08
C LEU A 43 -12.25 -9.90 19.76
N PHE A 44 -12.95 -10.30 18.71
CA PHE A 44 -13.19 -9.42 17.59
C PHE A 44 -14.68 -9.14 17.56
N ALA A 45 -15.10 -8.06 18.21
CA ALA A 45 -16.31 -7.40 17.77
C ALA A 45 -16.10 -7.13 16.28
N ALA A 46 -16.98 -7.65 15.43
CA ALA A 46 -16.99 -7.27 14.02
C ALA A 46 -16.96 -5.73 13.96
N PRO A 47 -16.19 -5.10 13.05
CA PRO A 47 -16.27 -3.66 12.86
C PRO A 47 -17.75 -3.30 12.71
N GLN A 48 -18.29 -2.53 13.65
CA GLN A 48 -19.64 -2.03 13.47
C GLN A 48 -19.55 -1.05 12.30
N ASN A 49 -20.03 -1.50 11.14
CA ASN A 49 -20.15 -0.66 9.95
C ASN A 49 -21.19 0.41 10.26
N ARG A 50 -20.74 1.51 10.84
CA ARG A 50 -21.54 2.71 11.05
C ARG A 50 -21.53 3.51 9.76
N THR A 51 -22.63 4.20 9.49
CA THR A 51 -22.72 5.12 8.36
C THR A 51 -22.81 6.55 8.86
N LEU A 52 -22.20 7.48 8.12
CA LEU A 52 -22.35 8.91 8.28
C LEU A 52 -23.22 9.42 7.13
N VAL A 53 -24.32 10.09 7.48
CA VAL A 53 -25.23 10.74 6.52
C VAL A 53 -25.03 12.24 6.62
N LEU A 54 -24.81 12.89 5.48
CA LEU A 54 -24.73 14.35 5.40
C LEU A 54 -26.09 14.92 5.04
N THR A 55 -26.73 15.60 5.99
CA THR A 55 -28.00 16.27 5.74
C THR A 55 -27.89 17.25 4.57
N GLY A 56 -28.80 17.16 3.60
CA GLY A 56 -28.81 17.99 2.39
C GLY A 56 -27.93 17.46 1.24
N HIS A 57 -27.28 16.32 1.41
CA HIS A 57 -26.45 15.68 0.39
C HIS A 57 -26.87 14.22 0.17
N PRO A 58 -26.94 13.74 -1.08
CA PRO A 58 -27.29 12.35 -1.36
C PRO A 58 -26.09 11.43 -1.07
N GLY A 59 -26.30 10.38 -0.28
CA GLY A 59 -25.32 9.31 -0.07
C GLY A 59 -25.02 9.01 1.40
N GLU A 60 -24.37 7.86 1.62
CA GLU A 60 -23.91 7.41 2.94
C GLU A 60 -22.41 7.11 2.90
N LEU A 61 -21.71 7.45 3.97
CA LEU A 61 -20.27 7.23 4.12
C LEU A 61 -20.01 6.14 5.15
N THR A 62 -19.10 5.22 4.87
CA THR A 62 -18.66 4.25 5.89
C THR A 62 -17.80 4.93 6.94
N VAL A 63 -18.10 4.64 8.21
CA VAL A 63 -17.38 5.14 9.38
C VAL A 63 -16.63 3.99 10.03
N MET A 64 -15.34 4.19 10.27
CA MET A 64 -14.49 3.26 11.01
C MET A 64 -14.29 3.78 12.44
N GLU A 65 -14.49 2.91 13.43
CA GLU A 65 -14.23 3.23 14.83
C GLU A 65 -12.86 2.66 15.26
N MET A 66 -11.92 3.53 15.65
CA MET A 66 -10.62 3.13 16.18
C MET A 66 -10.31 3.90 17.46
N GLY A 67 -10.10 3.17 18.56
CA GLY A 67 -9.80 3.78 19.86
C GLY A 67 -10.91 4.74 20.35
N GLY A 68 -12.18 4.42 20.08
CA GLY A 68 -13.33 5.24 20.45
C GLY A 68 -13.51 6.53 19.63
N ARG A 69 -12.75 6.68 18.52
CA ARG A 69 -12.89 7.79 17.57
C ARG A 69 -13.44 7.28 16.25
N TYR A 70 -14.22 8.12 15.60
CA TYR A 70 -14.83 7.84 14.29
C TYR A 70 -13.99 8.47 13.18
N TYR A 71 -13.68 7.68 12.16
CA TYR A 71 -12.90 8.07 10.99
C TYR A 71 -13.74 7.81 9.74
N VAL A 72 -13.64 8.71 8.77
CA VAL A 72 -14.27 8.57 7.46
C VAL A 72 -13.21 8.79 6.39
N ASP A 73 -13.42 8.16 5.25
CA ASP A 73 -12.65 8.46 4.05
C ASP A 73 -12.99 9.89 3.60
N ILE A 74 -11.98 10.78 3.61
CA ILE A 74 -12.16 12.20 3.28
C ILE A 74 -12.45 12.38 1.78
N GLU A 75 -11.93 11.50 0.92
CA GLU A 75 -12.25 11.51 -0.50
C GLU A 75 -13.72 11.11 -0.72
N ALA A 76 -14.18 10.06 -0.05
CA ALA A 76 -15.60 9.71 -0.09
C ALA A 76 -16.48 10.87 0.41
N LEU A 77 -16.06 11.55 1.48
CA LEU A 77 -16.75 12.72 2.03
C LEU A 77 -16.84 13.88 1.02
N THR A 78 -15.76 14.18 0.28
CA THR A 78 -15.80 15.22 -0.77
C THR A 78 -16.80 14.91 -1.87
N ARG A 79 -16.92 13.64 -2.27
CA ARG A 79 -17.87 13.20 -3.31
C ARG A 79 -19.32 13.35 -2.86
N VAL A 80 -19.64 12.94 -1.63
CA VAL A 80 -21.00 13.08 -1.07
C VAL A 80 -21.35 14.56 -0.87
N ALA A 81 -20.42 15.35 -0.34
CA ALA A 81 -20.66 16.75 -0.01
C ALA A 81 -20.52 17.73 -1.20
N ASN A 82 -20.28 17.23 -2.41
CA ASN A 82 -19.86 18.04 -3.56
C ASN A 82 -18.80 19.12 -3.17
N GLY A 83 -17.85 18.66 -2.37
CA GLY A 83 -16.77 19.46 -1.79
C GLY A 83 -15.46 19.23 -2.53
N SER A 84 -14.42 19.93 -2.08
CA SER A 84 -13.08 19.79 -2.61
C SER A 84 -12.08 19.62 -1.48
N ILE A 85 -11.01 18.86 -1.75
CA ILE A 85 -9.86 18.74 -0.87
C ILE A 85 -8.64 19.42 -1.49
N SER A 86 -7.87 20.13 -0.66
CA SER A 86 -6.58 20.71 -1.05
C SER A 86 -5.55 20.52 0.08
N PHE A 87 -4.28 20.60 -0.27
CA PHE A 87 -3.17 20.43 0.66
C PHE A 87 -2.27 21.67 0.64
N LYS A 88 -1.95 22.20 1.83
CA LYS A 88 -1.05 23.35 2.01
C LYS A 88 -0.03 23.02 3.10
N GLY A 89 1.15 22.55 2.69
CA GLY A 89 2.17 22.05 3.62
C GLY A 89 1.64 20.85 4.41
N ASN A 90 1.67 20.93 5.75
CA ASN A 90 1.10 19.92 6.65
C ASN A 90 -0.41 20.07 6.90
N GLN A 91 -1.10 20.98 6.21
CA GLN A 91 -2.52 21.23 6.37
C GLN A 91 -3.33 20.59 5.23
N MET A 92 -4.32 19.79 5.59
CA MET A 92 -5.39 19.37 4.69
C MET A 92 -6.56 20.35 4.84
N VAL A 93 -7.01 20.94 3.75
CA VAL A 93 -8.14 21.89 3.71
C VAL A 93 -9.28 21.24 2.95
N LEU A 94 -10.34 20.91 3.68
CA LEU A 94 -11.61 20.41 3.15
C LEU A 94 -12.58 21.59 3.01
N SER A 95 -13.03 21.85 1.79
CA SER A 95 -14.06 22.84 1.50
C SER A 95 -15.36 22.12 1.17
N LEU A 96 -16.40 22.37 1.97
CA LEU A 96 -17.73 21.80 1.78
C LEU A 96 -18.65 22.88 1.22
N SER A 97 -19.36 22.56 0.14
CA SER A 97 -20.33 23.47 -0.47
C SER A 97 -21.63 23.47 0.36
N PRO A 98 -22.31 24.61 0.53
CA PRO A 98 -23.65 24.60 1.10
C PRO A 98 -24.61 23.81 0.19
N PRO A 99 -25.60 23.10 0.73
CA PRO A 99 -26.53 22.33 -0.07
C PRO A 99 -27.31 23.28 -0.99
N THR A 100 -27.30 23.00 -2.30
CA THR A 100 -28.16 23.70 -3.26
C THR A 100 -29.62 23.45 -2.88
N ALA A 101 -30.31 24.49 -2.43
CA ALA A 101 -31.75 24.44 -2.26
C ALA A 101 -32.39 24.23 -3.65
N ASN A 102 -33.09 23.11 -3.82
CA ASN A 102 -33.83 22.79 -5.04
C ASN A 102 -34.77 23.94 -5.41
N THR A 103 -34.40 24.70 -6.44
CA THR A 103 -35.31 25.61 -7.13
C THR A 103 -35.82 24.86 -8.36
N PRO A 104 -37.12 24.92 -8.73
CA PRO A 104 -37.66 24.09 -9.81
C PRO A 104 -36.98 24.39 -11.15
N ALA A 105 -36.71 23.31 -11.88
CA ALA A 105 -36.04 23.28 -13.17
C ALA A 105 -36.55 24.36 -14.12
N THR A 106 -35.64 25.25 -14.54
CA THR A 106 -35.80 26.02 -15.77
C THR A 106 -34.77 25.48 -16.75
N ASN A 107 -35.27 24.78 -17.77
CA ASN A 107 -34.66 24.45 -19.06
C ASN A 107 -33.12 24.42 -19.07
N SER A 108 -32.56 23.22 -18.89
CA SER A 108 -31.18 22.94 -19.26
C SER A 108 -30.99 23.21 -20.76
N GLU A 109 -30.52 24.41 -21.08
CA GLU A 109 -29.57 24.56 -22.17
C GLU A 109 -28.43 23.56 -21.92
N ALA A 110 -28.12 22.78 -22.95
CA ALA A 110 -27.06 21.80 -22.91
C ALA A 110 -25.75 22.50 -22.52
N SER A 111 -25.31 22.30 -21.28
CA SER A 111 -23.95 22.59 -20.87
C SER A 111 -23.02 21.85 -21.85
N PRO A 112 -22.00 22.53 -22.41
CA PRO A 112 -21.06 21.88 -23.31
C PRO A 112 -20.42 20.71 -22.58
N SER A 113 -20.39 19.56 -23.25
CA SER A 113 -19.79 18.30 -22.81
C SER A 113 -18.66 18.51 -21.80
N THR A 114 -18.90 18.21 -20.53
CA THR A 114 -17.84 18.12 -19.52
C THR A 114 -16.81 17.14 -20.05
N THR A 115 -15.59 17.61 -20.33
CA THR A 115 -14.49 16.72 -20.70
C THR A 115 -14.44 15.57 -19.70
N PRO A 116 -14.47 14.30 -20.14
CA PRO A 116 -14.42 13.17 -19.22
C PRO A 116 -13.19 13.31 -18.30
N GLY A 117 -13.41 13.23 -16.98
CA GLY A 117 -12.34 13.18 -15.98
C GLY A 117 -11.49 11.91 -16.12
N PHE A 118 -10.83 11.50 -15.05
CA PHE A 118 -10.08 10.25 -15.10
C PHE A 118 -11.01 9.05 -15.28
N SER A 119 -10.59 8.08 -16.09
CA SER A 119 -11.28 6.81 -16.18
C SER A 119 -11.05 5.98 -14.91
N LYS A 120 -12.02 5.13 -14.55
CA LYS A 120 -11.92 4.29 -13.34
C LYS A 120 -10.74 3.33 -13.39
N ASP A 121 -10.47 2.76 -14.56
CA ASP A 121 -9.36 1.82 -14.74
C ASP A 121 -8.01 2.54 -14.62
N PHE A 122 -7.91 3.77 -15.15
CA PHE A 122 -6.74 4.62 -14.97
C PHE A 122 -6.53 4.99 -13.51
N LEU A 123 -7.57 5.45 -12.80
CA LEU A 123 -7.45 5.78 -11.37
C LEU A 123 -7.01 4.57 -10.54
N LYS A 124 -7.59 3.41 -10.79
CA LYS A 124 -7.21 2.17 -10.10
C LYS A 124 -5.74 1.85 -10.34
N ALA A 125 -5.30 1.83 -11.60
CA ALA A 125 -3.89 1.56 -11.92
C ALA A 125 -2.95 2.63 -11.36
N GLY A 126 -3.36 3.91 -11.36
CA GLY A 126 -2.57 5.03 -10.86
C GLY A 126 -2.39 5.00 -9.34
N ILE A 127 -3.42 4.59 -8.59
CA ILE A 127 -3.32 4.37 -7.13
C ILE A 127 -2.33 3.23 -6.82
N GLU A 128 -2.38 2.15 -7.58
CA GLU A 128 -1.41 1.04 -7.43
C GLU A 128 0.02 1.50 -7.73
N GLU A 129 0.23 2.31 -8.77
CA GLU A 129 1.55 2.89 -9.08
C GLU A 129 2.05 3.79 -7.95
N MET A 130 1.22 4.73 -7.49
CA MET A 130 1.60 5.64 -6.41
C MET A 130 1.86 4.92 -5.09
N SER A 131 1.19 3.78 -4.86
CA SER A 131 1.46 2.94 -3.69
C SER A 131 2.86 2.32 -3.74
N VAL A 132 3.30 1.85 -4.92
CA VAL A 132 4.66 1.32 -5.10
C VAL A 132 5.71 2.42 -4.95
N ILE A 133 5.48 3.60 -5.51
CA ILE A 133 6.39 4.75 -5.36
C ILE A 133 6.50 5.18 -3.88
N ARG A 134 5.37 5.21 -3.17
CA ARG A 134 5.33 5.53 -1.74
C ARG A 134 6.15 4.52 -0.92
N GLU A 135 5.98 3.23 -1.19
CA GLU A 135 6.72 2.18 -0.51
C GLU A 135 8.22 2.30 -0.77
N TRP A 136 8.61 2.54 -2.03
CA TRP A 136 10.00 2.78 -2.40
C TRP A 136 10.61 3.97 -1.65
N ARG A 137 9.88 5.08 -1.55
CA ARG A 137 10.33 6.26 -0.81
C ARG A 137 10.51 5.98 0.68
N ILE A 138 9.54 5.30 1.31
CA ILE A 138 9.61 4.92 2.73
C ILE A 138 10.82 4.02 2.97
N ALA A 139 11.05 3.03 2.11
CA ALA A 139 12.18 2.12 2.20
C ALA A 139 13.52 2.88 2.07
N LEU A 140 13.61 3.85 1.16
CA LEU A 140 14.80 4.70 1.00
C LEU A 140 15.09 5.56 2.23
N ILE A 141 14.07 6.25 2.75
CA ILE A 141 14.20 7.07 3.97
C ILE A 141 14.69 6.20 5.14
N ASN A 142 14.09 5.02 5.31
CA ASN A 142 14.46 4.11 6.38
C ASN A 142 15.87 3.56 6.23
N ALA A 143 16.33 3.27 5.00
CA ALA A 143 17.69 2.83 4.75
C ALA A 143 18.71 3.91 5.13
N ILE A 144 18.49 5.15 4.69
CA ILE A 144 19.38 6.28 4.96
C ILE A 144 19.45 6.59 6.46
N ARG A 145 18.31 6.65 7.13
CA ARG A 145 18.25 6.92 8.58
C ARG A 145 18.97 5.88 9.42
N GLN A 146 18.97 4.62 8.98
CA GLN A 146 19.63 3.52 9.67
C GLN A 146 21.07 3.28 9.20
N GLY A 147 21.57 4.09 8.25
CA GLY A 147 22.91 3.92 7.69
C GLY A 147 23.07 2.65 6.86
N TYR A 148 21.97 2.07 6.36
CA TYR A 148 22.01 0.91 5.47
C TYR A 148 22.44 1.31 4.06
N PRO A 149 23.31 0.52 3.42
CA PRO A 149 23.79 0.82 2.08
C PRO A 149 22.64 0.72 1.06
N VAL A 150 22.47 1.77 0.27
CA VAL A 150 21.55 1.78 -0.88
C VAL A 150 22.27 1.17 -2.08
N THR A 151 21.89 -0.03 -2.49
CA THR A 151 22.51 -0.76 -3.61
C THR A 151 21.64 -0.73 -4.87
N GLU A 152 22.27 -0.93 -6.04
CA GLU A 152 21.54 -0.98 -7.31
C GLU A 152 20.50 -2.09 -7.33
N ASP A 153 20.86 -3.32 -6.92
CA ASP A 153 19.95 -4.47 -6.97
C ASP A 153 18.72 -4.27 -6.08
N TRP A 154 18.92 -3.64 -4.90
CA TRP A 154 17.83 -3.29 -4.00
C TRP A 154 16.90 -2.25 -4.64
N VAL A 155 17.43 -1.15 -5.16
CA VAL A 155 16.64 -0.12 -5.86
C VAL A 155 15.96 -0.66 -7.13
N ALA A 156 16.62 -1.58 -7.85
CA ALA A 156 16.11 -2.16 -9.08
C ALA A 156 14.80 -2.94 -8.88
N SER A 157 14.59 -3.54 -7.70
CA SER A 157 13.33 -4.23 -7.36
C SER A 157 12.14 -3.27 -7.35
N PHE A 158 12.24 -2.15 -6.62
CA PHE A 158 11.22 -1.11 -6.58
C PHE A 158 11.01 -0.46 -7.95
N ARG A 159 12.11 -0.10 -8.62
CA ARG A 159 12.09 0.49 -9.95
C ARG A 159 11.42 -0.42 -10.98
N GLY A 160 11.68 -1.72 -10.92
CA GLY A 160 11.07 -2.72 -11.80
C GLY A 160 9.57 -2.85 -11.56
N GLN A 161 9.14 -2.89 -10.29
CA GLN A 161 7.72 -2.96 -9.93
C GLN A 161 6.96 -1.70 -10.34
N ALA A 162 7.50 -0.51 -10.05
CA ALA A 162 6.89 0.75 -10.46
C ALA A 162 6.84 0.88 -11.99
N GLN A 163 7.91 0.51 -12.70
CA GLN A 163 7.88 0.51 -14.17
C GLN A 163 6.80 -0.43 -14.73
N GLN A 164 6.54 -1.57 -14.09
CA GLN A 164 5.50 -2.49 -14.50
C GLN A 164 4.10 -1.91 -14.26
N ASN A 165 3.86 -1.31 -13.09
CA ASN A 165 2.58 -0.68 -12.77
C ASN A 165 2.32 0.54 -13.65
N LEU A 166 3.34 1.36 -13.94
CA LEU A 166 3.25 2.49 -14.86
C LEU A 166 2.86 2.07 -16.30
N ARG A 167 3.28 0.87 -16.74
CA ARG A 167 2.78 0.30 -18.02
C ARG A 167 1.30 -0.04 -17.95
N LEU A 168 0.82 -0.57 -16.82
CA LEU A 168 -0.61 -0.84 -16.62
C LEU A 168 -1.43 0.46 -16.63
N VAL A 169 -0.93 1.52 -15.99
CA VAL A 169 -1.51 2.87 -16.07
C VAL A 169 -1.60 3.33 -17.52
N SER A 170 -0.52 3.17 -18.29
CA SER A 170 -0.49 3.57 -19.70
C SER A 170 -1.49 2.82 -20.56
N VAL A 171 -1.72 1.53 -20.30
CA VAL A 171 -2.72 0.71 -21.02
C VAL A 171 -4.14 1.12 -20.63
N ALA A 172 -4.36 1.55 -19.39
CA ALA A 172 -5.67 1.99 -18.91
C ALA A 172 -6.05 3.41 -19.36
N ALA A 173 -5.10 4.19 -19.88
CA ALA A 173 -5.35 5.57 -20.29
C ALA A 173 -6.28 5.64 -21.50
N SER A 174 -7.48 6.20 -21.30
CA SER A 174 -8.54 6.27 -22.31
C SER A 174 -9.04 7.69 -22.57
N THR A 175 -8.95 8.58 -21.57
CA THR A 175 -9.35 9.99 -21.67
C THR A 175 -8.14 10.92 -21.82
N ASP A 176 -8.39 12.19 -22.17
CA ASP A 176 -7.32 13.19 -22.18
C ASP A 176 -6.81 13.51 -20.78
N ALA A 177 -7.68 13.46 -19.76
CA ALA A 177 -7.26 13.55 -18.37
C ALA A 177 -6.29 12.41 -18.02
N ASP A 178 -6.59 11.17 -18.42
CA ASP A 178 -5.70 10.02 -18.21
C ASP A 178 -4.33 10.21 -18.88
N ARG A 179 -4.30 10.64 -20.15
CA ARG A 179 -3.03 10.87 -20.88
C ARG A 179 -2.18 11.94 -20.20
N ASN A 180 -2.81 13.01 -19.71
CA ASN A 180 -2.13 14.06 -18.98
C ASN A 180 -1.68 13.60 -17.58
N GLY A 181 -2.50 12.83 -16.86
CA GLY A 181 -2.15 12.22 -15.58
C GLY A 181 -0.99 11.23 -15.71
N LEU A 182 -0.95 10.45 -16.80
CA LEU A 182 0.14 9.52 -17.09
C LEU A 182 1.48 10.26 -17.22
N ARG A 183 1.49 11.45 -17.81
CA ARG A 183 2.70 12.29 -17.87
C ARG A 183 3.18 12.65 -16.45
N LEU A 184 2.28 13.04 -15.56
CA LEU A 184 2.65 13.39 -14.18
C LEU A 184 3.14 12.17 -13.39
N LEU A 185 2.52 11.00 -13.57
CA LEU A 185 2.99 9.74 -12.98
C LEU A 185 4.38 9.32 -13.50
N ASN A 186 4.66 9.53 -14.79
CA ASN A 186 6.01 9.33 -15.35
C ASN A 186 7.04 10.25 -14.69
N ASN A 187 6.69 11.52 -14.48
CA ASN A 187 7.57 12.47 -13.83
C ASN A 187 7.85 12.07 -12.38
N GLU A 188 6.82 11.64 -11.64
CA GLU A 188 6.97 11.18 -10.26
C GLU A 188 7.88 9.93 -10.16
N PHE A 189 7.66 8.94 -11.02
CA PHE A 189 8.55 7.78 -11.16
C PHE A 189 10.00 8.21 -11.44
N ASN A 190 10.20 9.18 -12.34
CA ASN A 190 11.53 9.67 -12.68
C ASN A 190 12.19 10.46 -11.54
N ASN A 191 11.44 11.27 -10.80
CA ASN A 191 11.93 11.96 -9.62
C ASN A 191 12.42 10.94 -8.57
N MET A 192 11.63 9.90 -8.30
CA MET A 192 12.00 8.84 -7.35
C MET A 192 13.23 8.05 -7.81
N LYS A 193 13.33 7.75 -9.11
CA LYS A 193 14.53 7.15 -9.72
C LYS A 193 15.76 8.04 -9.57
N GLN A 194 15.62 9.34 -9.81
CA GLN A 194 16.72 10.28 -9.65
C GLN A 194 17.19 10.36 -8.20
N LEU A 195 16.25 10.42 -7.25
CA LEU A 195 16.54 10.48 -5.83
C LEU A 195 17.33 9.25 -5.37
N SER A 196 16.81 8.07 -5.67
CA SER A 196 17.45 6.79 -5.30
C SER A 196 18.82 6.59 -5.96
N ASN A 197 18.96 6.93 -7.25
CA ASN A 197 20.24 6.82 -7.96
C ASN A 197 21.35 7.66 -7.31
N ARG A 198 21.02 8.81 -6.73
CA ARG A 198 21.99 9.64 -5.99
C ARG A 198 22.58 8.88 -4.80
N PHE A 199 21.77 8.12 -4.08
CA PHE A 199 22.23 7.32 -2.93
C PHE A 199 22.92 6.02 -3.34
N VAL A 200 22.52 5.42 -4.46
CA VAL A 200 23.28 4.31 -5.07
C VAL A 200 24.69 4.78 -5.42
N GLU A 201 24.81 5.96 -6.04
CA GLU A 201 26.12 6.50 -6.42
C GLU A 201 26.96 6.85 -5.20
N ALA A 202 26.38 7.50 -4.18
CA ALA A 202 27.08 7.78 -2.93
C ALA A 202 27.60 6.50 -2.25
N ASN A 203 26.82 5.41 -2.29
CA ASN A 203 27.27 4.12 -1.77
C ASN A 203 28.42 3.53 -2.61
N ARG A 204 28.33 3.58 -3.96
CA ARG A 204 29.41 3.12 -4.86
C ARG A 204 30.71 3.89 -4.65
N SER A 205 30.64 5.20 -4.49
CA SER A 205 31.79 6.09 -4.26
C SER A 205 32.29 6.07 -2.81
N ARG A 206 31.62 5.33 -1.91
CA ARG A 206 31.85 5.33 -0.45
C ARG A 206 31.77 6.74 0.15
N THR A 207 30.94 7.59 -0.42
CA THR A 207 30.65 8.92 0.10
C THR A 207 29.79 8.77 1.35
N TYR A 208 30.19 9.42 2.43
CA TYR A 208 29.39 9.48 3.64
C TYR A 208 28.04 10.16 3.35
N VAL A 209 26.95 9.51 3.74
CA VAL A 209 25.58 10.03 3.68
C VAL A 209 25.10 10.19 5.12
N SER A 210 24.69 11.41 5.47
CA SER A 210 24.17 11.69 6.80
C SER A 210 22.78 11.06 6.99
N PRO A 211 22.42 10.55 8.19
CA PRO A 211 21.09 9.99 8.46
C PRO A 211 19.92 10.96 8.21
N ASP A 212 20.17 12.26 8.26
CA ASP A 212 19.25 13.36 8.02
C ASP A 212 19.33 13.93 6.60
N ALA A 213 20.05 13.28 5.68
CA ALA A 213 20.29 13.76 4.31
C ALA A 213 19.01 13.98 3.47
N LEU A 214 17.85 13.50 3.92
CA LEU A 214 16.56 13.71 3.27
C LEU A 214 15.65 14.74 3.95
N ASP A 215 15.93 15.19 5.19
CA ASP A 215 14.97 15.99 5.95
C ASP A 215 14.64 17.35 5.29
N ASN A 216 15.57 17.90 4.51
CA ASN A 216 15.37 19.12 3.71
C ASN A 216 15.81 18.94 2.25
N ASP A 217 15.74 17.71 1.75
CA ASP A 217 16.15 17.45 0.39
C ASP A 217 15.11 17.99 -0.61
N PRO A 218 15.50 18.87 -1.56
CA PRO A 218 14.55 19.50 -2.46
C PRO A 218 13.87 18.52 -3.42
N LEU A 219 14.55 17.42 -3.79
CA LEU A 219 13.97 16.41 -4.69
C LEU A 219 12.97 15.52 -3.93
N ASP A 220 13.28 15.14 -2.70
CA ASP A 220 12.35 14.43 -1.82
C ASP A 220 11.10 15.25 -1.49
N GLN A 221 11.28 16.55 -1.22
CA GLN A 221 10.15 17.47 -1.04
C GLN A 221 9.30 17.60 -2.30
N LYS A 222 9.93 17.67 -3.48
CA LYS A 222 9.23 17.70 -4.78
C LYS A 222 8.41 16.43 -5.00
N ILE A 223 8.97 15.25 -4.73
CA ILE A 223 8.26 13.96 -4.79
C ILE A 223 7.03 14.00 -3.88
N LEU A 224 7.21 14.42 -2.63
CA LEU A 224 6.08 14.53 -1.69
C LEU A 224 4.99 15.50 -2.15
N SER A 225 5.38 16.67 -2.69
CA SER A 225 4.44 17.65 -3.24
C SER A 225 3.68 17.11 -4.45
N CYS A 226 4.38 16.46 -5.38
CA CYS A 226 3.76 15.83 -6.54
C CYS A 226 2.77 14.73 -6.13
N ALA A 227 3.16 13.86 -5.19
CA ALA A 227 2.28 12.82 -4.67
C ALA A 227 0.99 13.40 -4.05
N HIS A 228 1.07 14.51 -3.32
CA HIS A 228 -0.12 15.19 -2.78
C HIS A 228 -1.02 15.77 -3.89
N SER A 229 -0.43 16.36 -4.93
CA SER A 229 -1.18 16.88 -6.08
C SER A 229 -1.90 15.77 -6.84
N LEU A 230 -1.22 14.65 -7.09
CA LEU A 230 -1.79 13.45 -7.72
C LEU A 230 -2.94 12.86 -6.90
N ALA A 231 -2.81 12.82 -5.56
CA ALA A 231 -3.88 12.38 -4.69
C ALA A 231 -5.11 13.32 -4.75
N ALA A 232 -4.89 14.64 -4.78
CA ALA A 232 -5.98 15.61 -4.92
C ALA A 232 -6.69 15.50 -6.28
N MET A 233 -5.94 15.28 -7.36
CA MET A 233 -6.49 15.03 -8.70
C MET A 233 -7.37 13.77 -8.74
N ALA A 234 -6.89 12.69 -8.15
CA ALA A 234 -7.64 11.44 -8.04
C ALA A 234 -8.94 11.64 -7.25
N ALA A 235 -8.86 12.34 -6.11
CA ALA A 235 -10.00 12.58 -5.24
C ALA A 235 -11.12 13.40 -5.89
N ASN A 236 -10.73 14.45 -6.62
CA ASN A 236 -11.68 15.34 -7.31
C ASN A 236 -12.06 14.83 -8.71
N ASN A 237 -11.52 13.69 -9.16
CA ASN A 237 -11.67 13.17 -10.51
C ASN A 237 -11.40 14.20 -11.62
N GLN A 238 -10.40 15.07 -11.40
CA GLN A 238 -10.11 16.20 -12.27
C GLN A 238 -8.61 16.34 -12.45
N PHE A 239 -8.17 16.46 -13.70
CA PHE A 239 -6.79 16.79 -14.01
C PHE A 239 -6.50 18.26 -13.73
N VAL A 240 -5.42 18.52 -12.98
CA VAL A 240 -4.89 19.86 -12.70
C VAL A 240 -3.36 19.80 -12.75
N ASP A 241 -2.73 20.53 -13.68
CA ASP A 241 -1.28 20.72 -13.67
C ASP A 241 -0.96 21.97 -12.85
N ASP A 242 -0.61 21.77 -11.58
CA ASP A 242 -0.20 22.84 -10.66
C ASP A 242 1.32 23.07 -10.64
N GLY A 243 2.05 22.41 -11.54
CA GLY A 243 3.51 22.50 -11.64
C GLY A 243 4.28 21.67 -10.61
N THR A 244 3.64 21.05 -9.63
CA THR A 244 4.35 20.32 -8.54
C THR A 244 5.07 19.07 -9.03
N CYS A 245 4.58 18.47 -10.12
CA CYS A 245 5.12 17.27 -10.75
C CYS A 245 6.02 17.56 -11.97
N GLN A 246 6.34 18.82 -12.29
CA GLN A 246 7.16 19.17 -13.46
C GLN A 246 8.65 19.01 -13.21
#